data_AF-A0A1F8C3T5-F1
#
_entry.id   AF-A0A1F8C3T5-F1
#
_cell.length_a   1.000
_cell.length_b   1.000
_cell.length_c   1.000
_cell.angle_alpha   90.00
_cell.angle_beta   90.00
_cell.angle_gamma   90.00
#
_symmetry.space_group_name_H-M   'P 1'
#
loop_
_entity.id
_entity.type
_entity.pdbx_description
1 polymer ?
#
loop_
_entity_poly.entity_id
_entity_poly.type
_entity_poly.pdbx_seq_one_letter_code
_entity_poly.pdbx_strand_id
1 'polypeptide(L)' 'MCYNGFINKKTPIETLIERFLRRGGKIDRYYLRDLTKSKRTLVYLKGWYSGTNIREAITKAFGSQ' A
#
# COMPACT_ATOMS: atom_id res chain seq x y z
N MET A 1 7.28 -25.88 -26.67
CA MET A 1 7.32 -25.80 -25.19
C MET A 1 6.54 -24.57 -24.81
N CYS A 2 5.36 -24.74 -24.19
CA CYS A 2 4.47 -23.64 -23.85
C CYS A 2 5.11 -22.80 -22.75
N TYR A 3 5.35 -21.51 -22.99
CA TYR A 3 5.77 -20.59 -21.94
C TYR A 3 4.62 -20.46 -20.95
N ASN A 4 4.78 -21.10 -19.78
CA ASN A 4 3.88 -20.89 -18.66
C ASN A 4 3.83 -19.39 -18.36
N GLY A 5 2.65 -18.81 -18.55
CA GLY A 5 2.38 -17.45 -18.14
C GLY A 5 2.73 -17.31 -16.66
N PHE A 6 3.67 -16.42 -16.36
CA PHE A 6 3.81 -15.84 -15.03
C PHE A 6 2.48 -15.17 -14.72
N ILE A 7 1.58 -15.88 -14.04
CA ILE A 7 0.42 -15.28 -13.40
C ILE A 7 1.00 -14.34 -12.35
N ASN A 8 1.14 -13.06 -12.72
CA ASN A 8 1.57 -11.99 -11.84
C ASN A 8 0.47 -11.79 -10.79
N LYS A 9 0.40 -12.71 -9.82
CA LYS A 9 -0.51 -12.62 -8.68
C LYS A 9 0.00 -11.45 -7.84
N LYS A 10 -0.46 -10.25 -8.16
CA LYS A 10 -0.30 -9.08 -7.31
C LYS A 10 -0.68 -9.47 -5.90
N THR A 11 0.22 -9.25 -4.97
CA THR A 11 -0.04 -9.53 -3.57
C THR A 11 -1.24 -8.69 -3.09
N PRO A 12 -1.98 -9.13 -2.06
CA PRO A 12 -3.10 -8.37 -1.52
C PRO A 12 -2.71 -6.94 -1.10
N ILE A 13 -1.46 -6.74 -0.69
CA ILE A 13 -0.93 -5.43 -0.30
C ILE A 13 -0.65 -4.52 -1.50
N GLU A 14 -0.12 -5.05 -2.60
CA GLU A 14 0.09 -4.26 -3.83
C GLU A 14 -1.24 -3.77 -4.41
N THR A 15 -2.26 -4.63 -4.40
CA THR A 15 -3.62 -4.24 -4.83
C THR A 15 -4.19 -3.13 -3.93
N LEU A 16 -3.92 -3.19 -2.63
CA LEU A 16 -4.34 -2.17 -1.66
C LEU A 16 -3.64 -0.83 -1.93
N ILE A 17 -2.33 -0.86 -2.18
CA ILE A 17 -1.51 0.31 -2.52
C ILE A 17 -2.00 0.93 -3.84
N GLU A 18 -2.25 0.13 -4.88
CA GLU A 18 -2.79 0.65 -6.14
C GLU A 18 -4.15 1.32 -5.96
N ARG A 19 -5.07 0.71 -5.19
CA ARG A 19 -6.36 1.34 -4.87
C ARG A 19 -6.17 2.64 -4.10
N PHE A 20 -5.22 2.69 -3.19
CA PHE A 20 -4.91 3.89 -2.40
C PHE A 20 -4.39 5.02 -3.29
N LEU A 21 -3.42 4.73 -4.15
CA LEU A 21 -2.86 5.68 -5.11
C LEU A 21 -3.93 6.18 -6.10
N ARG A 22 -4.80 5.29 -6.61
CA ARG A 22 -5.92 5.66 -7.50
C ARG A 22 -6.93 6.62 -6.85
N ARG A 23 -7.07 6.59 -5.52
CA ARG A 23 -7.95 7.51 -4.77
C ARG A 23 -7.29 8.88 -4.50
N GLY A 24 -6.07 9.10 -4.99
CA GLY A 24 -5.27 10.30 -4.75
C GLY A 24 -4.38 10.21 -3.51
N GLY A 25 -4.22 9.02 -2.95
CA GLY A 25 -3.34 8.78 -1.82
C GLY A 25 -1.87 8.98 -2.19
N LYS A 26 -1.07 9.48 -1.26
CA LYS A 26 0.39 9.65 -1.40
C LYS A 26 1.09 8.83 -0.32
N ILE A 27 2.11 8.10 -0.73
CA ILE A 27 2.94 7.26 0.13
C ILE A 27 4.39 7.62 -0.18
N ASP A 28 5.20 7.78 0.85
CA ASP A 28 6.63 7.95 0.65
C ASP A 28 7.25 6.66 0.05
N ARG A 29 8.10 6.81 -0.96
CA ARG A 29 8.77 5.69 -1.65
C ARG A 29 9.64 4.87 -0.69
N TYR A 30 10.15 5.47 0.39
CA TYR A 30 10.87 4.77 1.46
C TYR A 30 10.04 3.62 2.04
N TYR A 31 8.73 3.80 2.22
CA TYR A 31 7.83 2.78 2.76
C TYR A 31 7.46 1.70 1.73
N LEU A 32 7.63 1.97 0.43
CA LEU A 32 7.37 1.00 -0.64
C LEU A 32 8.53 0.03 -0.86
N ARG A 33 9.75 0.36 -0.40
CA ARG A 33 10.94 -0.49 -0.55
C ARG A 33 10.90 -1.78 0.29
N ASP A 34 10.15 -1.78 1.39
CA ASP A 34 10.17 -2.88 2.36
C ASP A 34 8.78 -3.01 3.01
N LEU A 35 7.84 -3.61 2.27
CA LEU A 35 6.43 -3.77 2.67
C LEU A 35 6.24 -4.79 3.81
N THR A 36 7.25 -5.62 4.07
CA THR A 36 7.22 -6.72 5.05
C THR A 36 7.70 -6.29 6.42
N LYS A 37 8.46 -5.20 6.56
CA LYS A 37 8.84 -4.67 7.87
C LYS A 37 7.70 -3.91 8.53
N SER A 38 7.45 -4.24 9.79
CA SER A 38 6.67 -3.42 10.73
C SER A 38 7.40 -2.11 11.05
N LYS A 39 7.47 -1.23 10.06
CA LYS A 39 7.98 0.13 10.20
C LYS A 39 6.80 1.08 10.23
N ARG A 40 6.84 1.99 11.22
CA ARG A 40 5.88 3.08 11.33
C ARG A 40 5.82 3.83 10.00
N THR A 41 4.64 3.80 9.38
CA THR A 41 4.40 4.32 8.04
C THR A 41 3.46 5.49 8.12
N LEU A 42 3.75 6.54 7.35
CA LEU A 42 2.91 7.72 7.20
C LEU A 42 2.41 7.80 5.76
N VAL A 43 1.09 7.93 5.59
CA VAL A 43 0.45 8.10 4.29
C VAL A 43 -0.44 9.33 4.30
N TYR A 44 -0.67 9.91 3.12
CA TYR A 44 -1.56 11.05 2.96
C TYR A 44 -2.76 10.68 2.09
N LEU A 45 -3.98 10.93 2.56
CA LEU A 45 -5.20 10.86 1.75
C LEU A 45 -6.21 11.88 2.26
N LYS A 46 -6.17 13.10 1.74
CA LYS A 46 -6.96 14.24 2.27
C LYS A 46 -6.68 14.55 3.75
N GLY A 47 -5.56 14.05 4.29
CA GLY A 47 -5.18 14.08 5.69
C GLY A 47 -4.00 13.13 5.93
N TRP A 48 -3.28 13.32 7.04
CA TRP A 48 -2.13 12.48 7.39
C TRP A 48 -2.57 11.31 8.27
N TYR A 49 -2.19 10.10 7.88
CA TYR A 49 -2.52 8.86 8.60
C TYR A 49 -1.25 8.08 8.90
N SER A 50 -1.04 7.78 10.18
CA SER A 50 0.08 6.94 10.64
C SER A 50 -0.40 5.55 11.05
N GLY A 51 0.39 4.54 10.72
CA GLY A 51 0.20 3.16 11.16
C GLY A 51 1.52 2.49 11.52
N THR A 52 1.46 1.36 12.23
CA THR A 52 2.67 0.58 12.56
C THR A 52 3.30 -0.10 11.35
N ASN A 53 2.54 -0.19 10.25
CA ASN A 53 2.95 -0.65 8.93
C ASN A 53 2.10 0.03 7.84
N ILE A 54 2.46 -0.16 6.58
CA ILE A 54 1.79 0.45 5.42
C ILE A 54 0.34 0.00 5.27
N ARG A 55 0.03 -1.27 5.59
CA ARG A 55 -1.34 -1.80 5.52
C ARG A 55 -2.24 -1.06 6.51
N GLU A 56 -1.79 -0.93 7.75
CA GLU A 56 -2.54 -0.23 8.80
C GLU A 56 -2.74 1.25 8.47
N ALA A 57 -1.69 1.92 7.99
CA ALA A 57 -1.76 3.33 7.61
C ALA A 57 -2.79 3.57 6.49
N ILE A 58 -2.78 2.72 5.44
CA ILE A 58 -3.73 2.77 4.34
C ILE A 58 -5.15 2.42 4.81
N THR A 59 -5.32 1.39 5.64
CA THR A 59 -6.64 1.01 6.18
C THR A 59 -7.24 2.15 7.01
N LYS A 60 -6.44 2.80 7.86
CA LYS A 60 -6.87 3.99 8.62
C LYS A 60 -7.30 5.12 7.70
N ALA A 61 -6.52 5.39 6.66
CA ALA A 61 -6.85 6.40 5.67
C ALA A 61 -8.15 6.12 4.92
N PHE A 62 -8.47 4.86 4.63
CA PHE A 62 -9.74 4.48 4.01
C PHE A 62 -10.93 4.48 4.98
N GLY A 63 -10.71 4.09 6.25
CA GLY A 63 -11.77 4.01 7.26
C GLY A 63 -12.14 5.35 7.91
N SER A 64 -11.32 6.39 7.72
CA SER A 64 -11.55 7.72 8.27
C SER A 64 -12.36 8.64 7.36
N GLN A 65 -13.10 8.08 6.40
CA GLN A 65 -13.98 8.83 5.48
C GLN A 65 -15.36 9.08 6.06
#